data_AF-A0A9X4JTU9-F1
#
_entry.id   AF-A0A9X4JTU9-F1
#
_cell.length_a   1.000
_cell.length_b   1.000
_cell.length_c   1.000
_cell.angle_alpha   90.00
_cell.angle_beta   90.00
_cell.angle_gamma   90.00
#
_symmetry.space_group_name_H-M   'P 1'
#
loop_
_entity.id
_entity.type
_entity.pdbx_description
1 polymer ?
#
loop_
_entity_poly.entity_id
_entity_poly.type
_entity_poly.pdbx_seq_one_letter_code
_entity_poly.pdbx_strand_id
1 'polypeptide(L)'
;MLPITLERIEKQLIRWGYPSHLVENMKPWSLISCYANEKRKREEKLTTEHYKGKAIMDTDVKSRKSEKGAKKYQGVKVPYRNR
;
A
#
# COMPACT_ATOMS: atom_id res chain seq x y z
N MET A 1 5.89 19.98 -13.81
CA MET A 1 6.01 18.68 -14.53
C MET A 1 5.57 18.91 -15.95
N LEU A 2 6.32 18.41 -16.93
CA LEU A 2 5.97 18.56 -18.35
C LEU A 2 4.79 17.62 -18.67
N PRO A 3 3.74 18.05 -19.39
CA PRO A 3 2.59 17.19 -19.72
C PRO A 3 3.00 15.90 -20.44
N ILE A 4 4.04 15.96 -21.29
CA ILE A 4 4.64 14.81 -21.99
C ILE A 4 5.09 13.71 -21.00
N THR A 5 5.54 14.10 -19.80
CA THR A 5 5.97 13.14 -18.78
C THR A 5 4.80 12.42 -18.12
N LEU A 6 3.64 13.08 -17.96
CA LEU A 6 2.44 12.45 -17.42
C LEU A 6 1.88 11.41 -18.38
N GLU A 7 1.69 11.76 -19.66
CA GLU A 7 1.19 10.81 -20.66
C GLU A 7 2.06 9.56 -20.77
N ARG A 8 3.39 9.72 -20.65
CA ARG A 8 4.33 8.59 -20.63
C ARG A 8 4.11 7.70 -19.42
N ILE A 9 3.88 8.30 -18.25
CA ILE A 9 3.60 7.54 -17.02
C ILE A 9 2.26 6.82 -17.14
N GLU A 10 1.22 7.48 -17.65
CA GLU A 10 -0.11 6.91 -17.84
C GLU A 10 -0.06 5.68 -18.75
N LYS A 11 0.57 5.81 -19.93
CA LYS A 11 0.78 4.69 -20.86
C LYS A 11 1.55 3.55 -20.23
N GLN A 12 2.55 3.86 -19.41
CA GLN A 12 3.36 2.85 -18.74
C GLN A 12 2.57 2.11 -17.65
N LEU A 13 1.75 2.82 -16.87
CA LEU A 13 0.84 2.23 -15.88
C LEU A 13 -0.20 1.33 -16.56
N ILE A 14 -0.79 1.76 -17.68
CA ILE A 14 -1.74 0.93 -18.44
C ILE A 14 -1.05 -0.33 -18.95
N ARG A 15 0.17 -0.22 -19.51
CA ARG A 15 0.98 -1.36 -19.95
C ARG A 15 1.33 -2.32 -18.81
N TRP A 16 1.35 -1.81 -17.58
CA TRP A 16 1.57 -2.58 -16.37
C TRP A 16 0.31 -3.26 -15.82
N GLY A 17 -0.84 -3.07 -16.46
CA GLY A 17 -2.11 -3.69 -16.11
C GLY A 17 -3.04 -2.80 -15.29
N TYR A 18 -2.71 -1.51 -15.12
CA TYR A 18 -3.62 -0.59 -14.44
C TYR A 18 -4.81 -0.24 -15.35
N PRO A 19 -6.04 -0.13 -14.82
CA PRO A 19 -7.20 0.25 -15.61
C PRO A 19 -7.07 1.68 -16.14
N SER A 20 -7.30 1.88 -17.44
CA SER A 20 -7.18 3.20 -18.09
C SER A 20 -8.07 4.25 -17.45
N HIS A 21 -9.34 3.92 -17.19
CA HIS A 21 -10.30 4.81 -16.55
C HIS A 21 -9.86 5.28 -15.15
N LEU A 22 -9.05 4.50 -14.45
CA LEU A 22 -8.54 4.85 -13.12
C LEU A 22 -7.31 5.75 -13.22
N VAL A 23 -6.47 5.50 -14.23
CA VAL A 23 -5.27 6.28 -14.53
C VAL A 23 -5.64 7.68 -15.04
N GLU A 24 -6.63 7.79 -15.94
CA GLU A 24 -7.09 9.07 -16.51
C GLU A 24 -7.74 10.00 -15.49
N ASN A 25 -8.41 9.45 -14.48
CA ASN A 25 -9.07 10.23 -13.42
C ASN A 25 -8.17 10.51 -12.21
N MET A 26 -6.93 10.02 -12.21
CA MET A 26 -6.02 10.19 -11.09
C MET A 26 -5.40 11.58 -11.07
N LYS A 27 -5.21 12.12 -9.85
CA LYS A 27 -4.44 13.35 -9.67
C LYS A 27 -2.98 13.13 -10.11
N PRO A 28 -2.33 14.10 -10.76
CA PRO A 28 -0.94 13.98 -11.23
C PRO A 28 0.05 13.50 -10.15
N TRP A 29 -0.07 14.02 -8.93
CA TRP A 29 0.77 13.62 -7.80
C TRP A 29 0.59 12.14 -7.42
N SER A 30 -0.65 11.66 -7.41
CA SER A 30 -0.97 10.26 -7.14
C SER A 30 -0.41 9.36 -8.23
N LEU A 31 -0.53 9.78 -9.50
CA LEU A 31 -0.03 9.06 -10.67
C LEU A 31 1.49 8.84 -10.61
N ILE A 32 2.23 9.90 -10.28
CA ILE A 32 3.68 9.87 -10.09
C ILE A 32 4.06 8.93 -8.93
N SER A 33 3.36 9.03 -7.80
CA SER A 33 3.63 8.17 -6.64
C SER A 33 3.35 6.69 -6.93
N CYS A 34 2.28 6.38 -7.68
CA CYS A 34 1.93 5.03 -8.10
C CYS A 34 3.02 4.47 -9.01
N TYR A 35 3.45 5.25 -9.99
CA TYR A 35 4.54 4.88 -10.90
C TYR A 35 5.85 4.61 -10.16
N ALA A 36 6.24 5.49 -9.24
CA ALA A 36 7.46 5.32 -8.45
C ALA A 36 7.41 4.05 -7.58
N ASN A 37 6.28 3.79 -6.93
CA ASN A 37 6.09 2.60 -6.10
C ASN A 37 6.11 1.31 -6.92
N GLU A 38 5.43 1.27 -8.07
CA GLU A 38 5.44 0.10 -8.97
C GLU A 38 6.83 -0.16 -9.54
N LYS A 39 7.52 0.90 -9.97
CA LYS A 39 8.90 0.81 -10.47
C LYS A 39 9.80 0.20 -9.40
N ARG A 40 9.75 0.71 -8.16
CA ARG A 40 10.53 0.20 -7.04
C ARG A 40 10.23 -1.26 -6.73
N LYS A 41 8.94 -1.65 -6.67
CA LYS A 41 8.54 -3.05 -6.45
C LYS A 41 9.10 -4.00 -7.51
N ARG A 42 9.22 -3.56 -8.76
CA ARG A 42 9.73 -4.39 -9.86
C ARG A 42 11.25 -4.50 -9.82
N GLU A 43 11.93 -3.40 -9.51
CA GLU A 43 13.38 -3.40 -9.27
C GLU A 43 13.73 -4.28 -8.06
N GLU A 44 12.97 -4.18 -6.97
CA GLU A 44 13.08 -5.06 -5.80
C GLU A 44 12.86 -6.53 -6.18
N LYS A 45 11.86 -6.86 -7.01
CA LYS A 45 11.67 -8.24 -7.48
C LYS A 45 12.87 -8.74 -8.28
N LEU A 46 13.39 -7.95 -9.21
CA LEU A 46 14.56 -8.30 -10.01
C LEU A 46 15.81 -8.57 -9.15
N THR A 47 16.09 -7.71 -8.17
CA THR A 47 17.23 -7.91 -7.26
C THR A 47 16.98 -9.10 -6.34
N THR A 48 15.78 -9.25 -5.79
CA THR A 48 15.46 -10.37 -4.89
C THR A 48 15.53 -11.71 -5.61
N GLU A 49 15.12 -11.80 -6.89
CA GLU A 49 15.24 -13.02 -7.70
C GLU A 49 16.72 -13.42 -7.92
N HIS A 50 17.63 -12.45 -8.04
CA HIS A 50 19.08 -12.73 -8.08
C HIS A 50 19.65 -13.21 -6.73
N TYR A 51 18.99 -12.91 -5.61
CA TYR A 51 19.39 -13.38 -4.28
C TYR A 51 18.54 -14.56 -3.76
N LYS A 52 17.51 -15.01 -4.49
CA LYS A 52 16.69 -16.18 -4.15
C LYS A 52 17.39 -17.54 -4.31
N GLY A 53 18.72 -17.54 -4.45
CA GLY A 53 19.53 -18.71 -4.09
C GLY A 53 19.67 -18.89 -2.57
N LYS A 54 19.50 -17.86 -1.75
CA LYS A 54 19.63 -17.93 -0.29
C LYS A 54 18.86 -16.79 0.40
N ALA A 55 17.61 -17.04 0.79
CA ALA A 55 17.02 -16.55 2.04
C ALA A 55 15.51 -16.76 2.00
N ILE A 56 15.07 -17.83 2.66
CA ILE A 56 13.78 -17.85 3.34
C ILE A 56 13.92 -16.80 4.44
N MET A 57 13.30 -15.63 4.31
CA MET A 57 13.09 -14.73 5.45
C MET A 57 11.68 -14.15 5.42
N ASP A 58 10.93 -14.59 6.42
CA ASP A 58 9.71 -14.00 6.94
C ASP A 58 9.83 -12.48 7.00
N THR A 59 8.98 -11.77 6.26
CA THR A 59 8.72 -10.36 6.53
C THR A 59 7.23 -10.08 6.49
N ASP A 60 6.66 -10.30 7.67
CA ASP A 60 5.61 -9.53 8.31
C ASP A 60 5.28 -8.20 7.60
N VAL A 61 4.19 -8.20 6.81
CA VAL A 61 3.60 -6.99 6.25
C VAL A 61 2.89 -6.25 7.37
N LYS A 62 3.61 -5.29 7.98
CA LYS A 62 3.03 -4.23 8.83
C LYS A 62 1.93 -3.47 8.08
N SER A 63 0.69 -3.93 8.24
CA SER A 63 -0.51 -3.16 7.91
C SER A 63 -0.66 -2.03 8.94
N ARG A 64 -0.16 -0.84 8.59
CA ARG A 64 -0.54 0.40 9.27
C ARG A 64 -2.01 0.70 8.97
N LYS A 65 -2.90 0.33 9.89
CA LYS A 65 -4.20 1.01 10.04
C LYS A 65 -4.22 1.67 11.41
N SER A 66 -4.25 3.00 11.36
CA SER A 66 -4.60 3.87 12.47
C SER A 66 -6.03 3.59 12.92
N GLU A 67 -6.22 3.15 14.17
CA GLU A 67 -7.52 3.20 14.82
C GLU A 67 -7.46 4.01 16.11
N LYS A 68 -8.49 4.82 16.26
CA LYS A 68 -8.64 5.97 17.14
C LYS A 68 -8.67 5.52 18.60
N GLY A 69 -8.16 6.38 19.49
CA GLY A 69 -8.09 6.13 20.92
C GLY A 69 -9.40 5.58 21.51
N ALA A 70 -9.34 4.34 22.00
CA ALA A 70 -10.41 3.73 22.76
C ALA A 70 -10.44 4.38 24.15
N LYS A 71 -11.44 5.24 24.38
CA LYS A 71 -11.80 5.69 25.72
C LYS A 71 -12.25 4.48 26.55
N LYS A 72 -11.74 4.44 27.78
CA LYS A 72 -11.98 3.45 28.83
C LYS A 72 -13.48 3.22 29.08
N TYR A 73 -13.88 1.96 29.25
CA TYR A 73 -15.03 1.58 30.06
C TYR A 73 -14.53 0.66 31.18
N GLN A 74 -14.46 1.18 32.40
CA GLN A 74 -14.30 0.36 33.60
C GLN A 74 -15.67 -0.22 33.92
N GLY A 75 -15.84 -1.53 33.69
CA GLY A 75 -17.06 -2.23 34.08
C GLY A 75 -17.29 -2.07 35.59
N VAL A 76 -18.45 -1.55 35.96
CA VAL A 76 -18.89 -1.44 37.35
C VAL A 76 -19.18 -2.84 37.87
N LYS A 77 -18.59 -3.19 39.02
CA LYS A 77 -18.79 -4.46 39.72
C LYS A 77 -20.19 -4.46 40.36
N VAL A 78 -21.11 -5.29 39.86
CA VAL A 78 -22.45 -5.44 40.44
C VAL A 78 -22.40 -6.53 41.52
N PRO A 79 -22.93 -6.31 42.74
CA PRO A 79 -23.00 -7.36 43.75
C PRO A 79 -24.15 -8.32 43.42
N TYR A 80 -23.83 -9.61 43.29
CA TYR A 80 -24.84 -10.66 43.17
C TYR A 80 -25.66 -10.72 44.46
N ARG A 81 -26.99 -10.62 44.35
CA ARG A 81 -27.91 -10.79 45.47
C ARG A 81 -28.28 -12.26 45.57
N ASN A 82 -27.84 -12.91 46.65
CA ASN A 82 -28.22 -14.28 47.00
C ASN A 82 -29.74 -14.37 47.25
N ARG A 83 -30.35 -15.44 46.77
CA ARG A 83 -31.62 -15.95 47.29
C ARG A 83 -31.54 -17.46 47.39
#